data_AF-A0A965EI51-F1
#
_entry.id   AF-A0A965EI51-F1
#
_cell.length_a   1.000
_cell.length_b   1.000
_cell.length_c   1.000
_cell.angle_alpha   90.00
_cell.angle_beta   90.00
_cell.angle_gamma   90.00
#
_symmetry.space_group_name_H-M   'P 1'
#
loop_
_entity.id
_entity.type
_entity.pdbx_description
1 polymer ?
#
loop_
_entity_poly.entity_id
_entity_poly.type
_entity_poly.pdbx_seq_one_letter_code
_entity_poly.pdbx_strand_id
1 'polypeptide(L)'
;MKYSHKKYLFKYGQGQRFIGLLKRVPMSKKQKVSLYAVIKIFFKNIKDDDVMDRANGVAYNFILAIFPTIIFLFTLIPYISNIVPEVNTKSIMEFLGSMMPPSMFDVVASTIEDIIGNS
;
A
#
# COMPACT_ATOMS: atom_id res chain seq x y z
N MET A 1 -30.11 26.32 4.35
CA MET A 1 -29.26 27.53 4.32
C MET A 1 -28.39 27.56 5.59
N LYS A 2 -27.12 27.16 5.55
CA LYS A 2 -26.15 27.46 6.62
C LYS A 2 -24.71 27.21 6.17
N TYR A 3 -24.16 28.21 5.49
CA TYR A 3 -22.73 28.37 5.24
C TYR A 3 -22.17 29.36 6.27
N SER A 4 -21.61 28.85 7.38
CA SER A 4 -20.79 29.63 8.31
C SER A 4 -20.02 28.60 9.14
N HIS A 5 -18.71 28.45 9.00
CA HIS A 5 -17.73 29.17 9.85
C HIS A 5 -16.32 29.22 9.22
N LYS A 6 -16.23 29.44 7.91
CA LYS A 6 -14.95 29.34 7.17
C LYS A 6 -13.96 30.50 7.37
N LYS A 7 -14.04 31.25 8.47
CA LYS A 7 -13.37 32.56 8.63
C LYS A 7 -12.22 32.62 9.64
N TYR A 8 -11.86 31.53 10.32
CA TYR A 8 -10.82 31.56 11.37
C TYR A 8 -9.43 31.04 10.97
N LEU A 9 -9.24 30.51 9.76
CA LEU A 9 -7.95 29.95 9.31
C LEU A 9 -7.04 30.89 8.50
N PHE A 10 -7.39 32.18 8.37
CA PHE A 10 -6.71 33.13 7.48
C PHE A 10 -5.76 34.13 8.18
N LYS A 11 -5.06 33.70 9.25
CA LYS A 11 -4.12 34.55 10.02
C LYS A 11 -2.62 34.29 9.76
N TYR A 12 -2.26 33.80 8.57
CA TYR A 12 -0.86 33.79 8.08
C TYR A 12 -0.81 34.35 6.65
N GLY A 13 -0.21 35.53 6.48
CA GLY A 13 -0.24 36.33 5.26
C GLY A 13 0.37 35.69 3.99
N GLN A 14 1.13 34.59 4.13
CA GLN A 14 1.77 33.90 3.00
C GLN A 14 0.84 32.91 2.29
N GLY A 15 -0.13 32.31 3.01
CA GLY A 15 -1.05 31.33 2.43
C GLY A 15 -1.98 31.93 1.37
N GLN A 16 -2.30 33.23 1.48
CA GLN A 16 -3.17 33.91 0.52
C GLN A 16 -2.54 34.01 -0.89
N ARG A 17 -1.21 34.16 -0.97
CA ARG A 17 -0.48 34.26 -2.24
C ARG A 17 -0.52 32.94 -3.01
N PHE A 18 -0.29 31.82 -2.32
CA PHE A 18 -0.39 30.48 -2.89
C PHE A 18 -1.80 30.13 -3.35
N ILE A 19 -2.82 30.46 -2.55
CA ILE A 19 -4.23 30.25 -2.95
C ILE A 19 -4.60 31.12 -4.16
N GLY A 20 -4.06 32.34 -4.25
CA GLY A 20 -4.25 33.23 -5.39
C GLY A 20 -3.67 32.65 -6.70
N LEU A 21 -2.47 32.07 -6.65
CA LEU A 21 -1.85 31.37 -7.78
C LEU A 21 -2.67 30.14 -8.21
N LEU A 22 -3.10 29.30 -7.27
CA LEU A 22 -3.90 28.11 -7.55
C LEU A 22 -5.29 28.41 -8.11
N LYS A 23 -5.86 29.59 -7.82
CA LYS A 23 -7.13 30.03 -8.41
C LYS A 23 -7.00 30.52 -9.86
N ARG A 24 -5.81 30.98 -10.26
CA ARG A 24 -5.52 31.51 -11.61
C ARG A 24 -5.28 30.41 -12.64
N VAL A 25 -4.99 29.19 -12.21
CA VAL A 25 -4.79 28.05 -13.10
C VAL A 25 -6.14 27.35 -13.34
N PRO A 26 -6.78 27.51 -14.53
CA PRO A 26 -7.94 26.73 -14.89
C PRO A 26 -7.50 25.28 -15.19
N MET A 27 -8.12 24.30 -14.53
CA MET A 27 -7.80 22.89 -14.78
C MET A 27 -8.57 22.33 -15.98
N SER A 28 -9.73 22.91 -16.29
CA SER A 28 -10.57 22.50 -17.42
C SER A 28 -11.06 23.74 -18.16
N LYS A 29 -10.98 23.71 -19.51
CA LYS A 29 -11.49 24.80 -20.36
C LYS A 29 -13.02 24.78 -20.50
N LYS A 30 -13.67 23.62 -20.30
CA LYS A 30 -15.13 23.43 -20.51
C LYS A 30 -15.95 23.73 -19.27
N GLN A 31 -15.46 23.37 -18.08
CA GLN A 31 -16.08 23.73 -16.81
C GLN A 31 -15.10 24.69 -16.13
N LYS A 32 -15.53 25.93 -15.83
CA LYS A 32 -14.71 27.00 -15.18
C LYS A 32 -14.28 26.62 -13.75
N VAL A 33 -13.53 25.52 -13.61
CA VAL A 33 -13.08 24.96 -12.34
C VAL A 33 -11.60 25.28 -12.20
N SER A 34 -11.28 26.05 -11.16
CA SER A 34 -9.90 26.36 -10.80
C SER A 34 -9.22 25.14 -10.17
N LEU A 35 -7.90 25.05 -10.32
CA LEU A 35 -7.09 24.03 -9.67
C LEU A 35 -7.30 24.03 -8.14
N TYR A 36 -7.46 25.20 -7.52
CA TYR A 36 -7.85 25.32 -6.11
C TYR A 36 -9.17 24.61 -5.79
N ALA A 37 -10.18 24.69 -6.67
CA ALA A 37 -11.46 24.02 -6.46
C ALA A 37 -11.32 22.50 -6.56
N VAL A 38 -10.53 21.99 -7.51
CA VAL A 38 -10.24 20.56 -7.65
C VAL A 38 -9.53 20.03 -6.41
N ILE A 39 -8.46 20.70 -5.98
CA ILE A 39 -7.70 20.31 -4.78
C ILE A 39 -8.61 20.33 -3.54
N LYS A 40 -9.45 21.35 -3.40
CA LYS A 40 -10.41 21.44 -2.29
C LYS A 40 -11.43 20.29 -2.31
N ILE A 41 -11.94 19.89 -3.47
CA ILE A 41 -12.88 18.78 -3.63
C ILE A 41 -12.17 17.45 -3.37
N PHE A 42 -10.95 17.29 -3.86
CA PHE A 42 -10.12 16.12 -3.64
C PHE A 42 -9.86 15.86 -2.15
N PHE A 43 -9.38 16.86 -1.41
CA PHE A 43 -9.20 16.74 0.04
C PHE A 43 -10.51 16.56 0.80
N LYS A 44 -11.63 17.07 0.28
CA LYS A 44 -12.95 16.79 0.85
C LYS A 44 -13.31 15.31 0.67
N ASN A 45 -13.19 14.78 -0.54
CA ASN A 45 -13.52 13.39 -0.86
C ASN A 45 -12.57 12.39 -0.19
N ILE A 46 -11.30 12.73 0.03
CA ILE A 46 -10.37 11.91 0.83
C ILE A 46 -10.81 11.82 2.29
N LYS A 47 -11.37 12.92 2.82
CA LYS A 47 -11.84 12.99 4.20
C LYS A 47 -13.21 12.33 4.37
N ASP A 48 -13.98 12.21 3.29
CA ASP A 48 -15.20 11.40 3.30
C ASP A 48 -14.80 9.92 3.40
N ASP A 49 -15.46 9.17 4.28
CA ASP A 49 -15.06 7.82 4.70
C ASP A 49 -15.02 6.80 3.54
N ASP A 50 -15.70 7.08 2.42
CA ASP A 50 -15.78 6.21 1.23
C ASP A 50 -14.38 5.86 0.65
N VAL A 51 -13.41 6.77 0.71
CA VAL A 51 -12.04 6.46 0.25
C VAL A 51 -11.31 5.55 1.24
N MET A 52 -11.50 5.78 2.54
CA MET A 52 -10.89 4.95 3.59
C MET A 52 -11.50 3.56 3.62
N ASP A 53 -12.82 3.43 3.47
CA ASP A 53 -13.51 2.15 3.40
C ASP A 53 -13.07 1.32 2.20
N ARG A 54 -12.91 1.95 1.03
CA ARG A 54 -12.35 1.28 -0.15
C ARG A 54 -10.90 0.88 0.05
N ALA A 55 -10.07 1.74 0.65
CA ALA A 55 -8.68 1.42 0.97
C ALA A 55 -8.58 0.24 1.95
N ASN A 56 -9.45 0.20 2.96
CA ASN A 56 -9.58 -0.92 3.90
C ASN A 56 -9.98 -2.21 3.16
N GLY A 57 -10.91 -2.14 2.21
CA GLY A 57 -11.27 -3.30 1.37
C GLY A 57 -10.10 -3.83 0.54
N VAL A 58 -9.27 -2.94 -0.02
CA VAL A 58 -8.04 -3.35 -0.74
C VAL A 58 -7.03 -3.97 0.22
N ALA A 59 -6.81 -3.36 1.39
CA ALA A 59 -5.89 -3.89 2.40
C ALA A 59 -6.34 -5.26 2.94
N TYR A 60 -7.65 -5.46 3.12
CA TYR A 60 -8.22 -6.74 3.51
C TYR A 60 -7.92 -7.84 2.49
N ASN A 61 -8.22 -7.59 1.21
CA ASN A 61 -7.91 -8.54 0.13
C ASN A 61 -6.39 -8.80 0.03
N PHE A 62 -5.57 -7.78 0.27
CA PHE A 62 -4.12 -7.92 0.28
C PHE A 62 -3.65 -8.84 1.42
N ILE A 63 -4.16 -8.66 2.64
CA ILE A 63 -3.85 -9.54 3.79
C ILE A 63 -4.26 -10.99 3.49
N LEU A 64 -5.45 -11.20 2.92
CA LEU A 64 -5.89 -12.55 2.52
C LEU A 64 -4.98 -13.17 1.45
N ALA A 65 -4.43 -12.35 0.55
CA ALA A 65 -3.53 -12.80 -0.51
C ALA A 65 -2.10 -13.09 -0.02
N ILE A 66 -1.71 -12.67 1.19
CA ILE A 66 -0.35 -12.93 1.72
C ILE A 66 -0.09 -14.43 1.83
N PHE A 67 -1.02 -15.22 2.38
CA PHE A 67 -0.79 -16.67 2.58
C PHE A 67 -0.57 -17.42 1.25
N PRO A 68 -1.46 -17.31 0.25
CA PRO A 68 -1.23 -17.94 -1.06
C PRO A 68 0.05 -17.44 -1.73
N THR A 69 0.38 -16.15 -1.57
CA THR A 69 1.59 -15.57 -2.15
C THR A 69 2.85 -16.20 -1.54
N ILE A 70 2.89 -16.38 -0.22
CA ILE A 70 4.03 -17.03 0.46
C ILE A 70 4.19 -18.48 -0.01
N ILE A 71 3.10 -19.24 -0.10
CA ILE A 71 3.14 -20.63 -0.61
C ILE A 71 3.68 -20.66 -2.05
N PHE A 72 3.20 -19.75 -2.91
CA PHE A 72 3.71 -19.61 -4.28
C PHE A 72 5.20 -19.27 -4.34
N LEU A 73 5.71 -18.46 -3.41
CA LEU A 73 7.15 -18.18 -3.32
C LEU A 73 7.95 -19.43 -2.91
N PHE A 74 7.41 -20.27 -2.03
CA PHE A 74 8.07 -21.52 -1.65
C PHE A 74 8.09 -22.54 -2.80
N THR A 75 7.03 -22.63 -3.60
CA THR A 75 7.03 -23.49 -4.80
C THR A 75 8.01 -23.00 -5.88
N LEU A 76 8.38 -21.72 -5.88
CA LEU A 76 9.39 -21.17 -6.79
C LEU A 76 10.84 -21.52 -6.41
N ILE A 77 11.10 -21.92 -5.16
CA ILE A 77 12.45 -22.28 -4.68
C ILE A 77 13.17 -23.26 -5.62
N PRO A 78 12.60 -24.42 -5.99
CA PRO A 78 13.29 -25.36 -6.89
C PRO A 78 13.56 -24.75 -8.28
N TYR A 79 12.67 -23.89 -8.79
CA TYR A 79 12.86 -23.24 -10.09
C TYR A 79 13.98 -22.19 -10.04
N ILE A 80 14.05 -21.39 -8.97
CA ILE A 80 15.11 -20.40 -8.78
C ILE A 80 16.45 -21.09 -8.58
N SER A 81 16.50 -22.18 -7.82
CA SER A 81 17.73 -22.95 -7.57
C SER A 81 18.37 -23.49 -8.85
N ASN A 82 17.58 -23.73 -9.92
CA ASN A 82 18.12 -24.12 -11.23
C ASN A 82 18.81 -22.95 -11.96
N ILE A 83 18.36 -21.71 -11.73
CA ILE A 83 18.92 -20.51 -12.37
C ILE A 83 20.07 -19.92 -11.53
N VAL A 84 19.92 -19.95 -10.21
CA VAL A 84 20.86 -19.40 -9.23
C VAL A 84 21.14 -20.47 -8.16
N PRO A 85 22.18 -21.30 -8.32
CA PRO A 85 22.47 -22.43 -7.43
C PRO A 85 22.77 -22.05 -5.96
N GLU A 86 23.20 -20.80 -5.74
CA GLU A 86 23.45 -20.24 -4.40
C GLU A 86 22.15 -20.11 -3.59
N VAL A 87 21.01 -19.91 -4.27
CA VAL A 87 19.67 -19.78 -3.68
C VAL A 87 18.97 -21.13 -3.79
N ASN A 88 19.31 -22.03 -2.87
CA ASN A 88 18.72 -23.36 -2.76
C ASN A 88 17.95 -23.52 -1.44
N THR A 89 17.23 -24.64 -1.30
CA THR A 89 16.42 -24.94 -0.12
C THR A 89 17.23 -24.85 1.17
N LYS A 90 18.48 -25.35 1.19
CA LYS A 90 19.33 -25.31 2.38
C LYS A 90 19.69 -23.88 2.79
N SER A 91 20.13 -23.05 1.84
CA SER A 91 20.46 -21.64 2.08
C SER A 91 19.24 -20.88 2.66
N ILE A 92 18.04 -21.17 2.14
CA ILE A 92 16.79 -20.56 2.60
C ILE A 92 16.43 -21.04 4.01
N MET A 93 16.56 -22.34 4.30
CA MET A 93 16.32 -22.89 5.63
C MET A 93 17.28 -22.31 6.67
N GLU A 94 18.57 -22.20 6.35
CA GLU A 94 19.56 -21.57 7.24
C GLU A 94 19.24 -20.09 7.50
N PHE A 95 18.87 -19.34 6.46
CA PHE A 95 18.42 -17.96 6.59
C PHE A 95 17.19 -17.85 7.50
N LEU A 96 16.16 -18.66 7.25
CA LEU A 96 14.92 -18.67 8.02
C LEU A 96 15.17 -19.05 9.50
N GLY A 97 16.01 -20.06 9.75
CA GLY A 97 16.39 -20.47 11.10
C GLY A 97 17.18 -19.40 11.86
N SER A 98 17.92 -18.54 11.16
CA SER A 98 18.64 -17.41 11.79
C SER A 98 17.74 -16.22 12.12
N MET A 99 16.62 -16.06 11.39
CA MET A 99 15.71 -14.92 11.52
C MET A 99 14.54 -15.19 12.48
N MET A 100 14.23 -16.45 12.74
CA MET A 100 13.04 -16.86 13.51
C MET A 100 13.39 -17.57 14.83
N PRO A 101 12.52 -17.49 15.85
CA PRO A 101 12.60 -18.37 17.01
C PRO A 101 12.43 -19.85 16.63
N PRO A 102 13.01 -20.79 17.39
CA PRO A 102 12.98 -22.23 17.06
C PRO A 102 11.56 -22.78 16.84
N SER A 103 10.61 -22.43 17.70
CA SER A 103 9.23 -22.90 17.60
C SER A 103 8.49 -22.46 16.33
N MET A 104 8.88 -21.32 15.74
CA MET A 104 8.32 -20.84 14.48
C MET A 104 9.03 -21.49 13.30
N PHE A 105 10.35 -21.69 13.42
CA PHE A 105 11.14 -22.34 12.39
C PHE A 105 10.68 -23.78 12.15
N ASP A 106 10.44 -24.57 13.19
CA ASP A 106 10.01 -25.97 13.05
C ASP A 106 8.70 -26.11 12.23
N VAL A 107 7.76 -25.18 12.41
CA VAL A 107 6.48 -25.15 11.68
C VAL A 107 6.67 -24.75 10.22
N VAL A 108 7.50 -23.74 9.96
CA VAL A 108 7.76 -23.26 8.59
C VAL A 108 8.60 -24.27 7.81
N ALA A 109 9.64 -24.84 8.43
CA ALA A 109 10.53 -25.81 7.81
C ALA A 109 9.77 -27.05 7.34
N SER A 110 8.95 -27.64 8.21
CA SER A 110 8.10 -28.78 7.84
C SER A 110 7.15 -28.46 6.68
N THR A 111 6.53 -27.28 6.68
CA THR A 111 5.65 -26.85 5.58
C THR A 111 6.41 -26.70 4.26
N ILE A 112 7.62 -26.11 4.27
CA ILE A 112 8.44 -25.95 3.07
C ILE A 112 8.93 -27.31 2.56
N GLU A 113 9.38 -28.19 3.46
CA GLU A 113 9.79 -29.55 3.12
C GLU A 113 8.64 -30.34 2.49
N ASP A 114 7.42 -30.21 3.02
CA ASP A 114 6.23 -30.84 2.44
C ASP A 114 5.89 -30.31 1.05
N ILE A 115 6.00 -28.98 0.83
CA ILE A 115 5.73 -28.35 -0.46
C ILE A 115 6.76 -28.80 -1.50
N ILE A 116 8.04 -28.85 -1.14
CA ILE A 116 9.12 -29.22 -2.07
C ILE A 116 9.19 -30.74 -2.28
N GLY A 117 9.01 -31.52 -1.21
CA GLY A 117 9.15 -32.98 -1.22
C GLY A 117 7.97 -33.74 -1.84
N ASN A 118 6.79 -33.12 -1.96
CA ASN A 118 5.65 -33.64 -2.71
C ASN A 118 5.50 -33.04 -4.12
N SER A 119 6.51 -32.31 -4.62
CA SER A 119 6.52 -31.74 -5.98
C SER A 119 7.37 -32.56 -6.95
#